data_AF-A0A4V1P3R2-F1
#
_entry.id   AF-A0A4V1P3R2-F1
#
_cell.length_a   1.000
_cell.length_b   1.000
_cell.length_c   1.000
_cell.angle_alpha   90.00
_cell.angle_beta   90.00
_cell.angle_gamma   90.00
#
_symmetry.space_group_name_H-M   'P 1'
#
loop_
_entity.id
_entity.type
_entity.pdbx_description
1 polymer ?
#
loop_
_entity_poly.entity_id
_entity_poly.type
_entity_poly.pdbx_seq_one_letter_code
_entity_poly.pdbx_strand_id
1 'polypeptide(L)'
;MLEELKKRSIDRLLSADVFDVSAFEALKEHLWRKAEGLQQEYCISKQILLSLRSASGAIRSRAEYLTSVREQIHWAHEFELMLDRLIAGETRLDRQPGVPRIT
;
A
#
# COMPACT_ATOMS: atom_id res chain seq x y z
N MET A 1 -14.38 -0.49 -6.93
CA MET A 1 -13.73 -1.79 -7.22
C MET A 1 -12.22 -1.59 -7.12
N LEU A 2 -11.45 -2.54 -6.59
CA LEU A 2 -10.00 -2.39 -6.35
C LEU A 2 -9.23 -1.98 -7.62
N GLU A 3 -9.60 -2.52 -8.79
CA GLU A 3 -8.99 -2.18 -10.08
C GLU A 3 -9.13 -0.71 -10.43
N GLU A 4 -10.27 -0.10 -10.16
CA GLU A 4 -10.49 1.34 -10.41
C GLU A 4 -9.60 2.20 -9.50
N LEU A 5 -9.39 1.78 -8.24
CA LEU A 5 -8.49 2.48 -7.31
C LEU A 5 -7.03 2.34 -7.76
N LYS A 6 -6.64 1.15 -8.21
CA LYS A 6 -5.30 0.91 -8.79
C LYS A 6 -5.10 1.79 -10.03
N LYS A 7 -6.08 1.87 -10.92
CA LYS A 7 -6.00 2.67 -12.14
C LYS A 7 -5.79 4.16 -11.84
N ARG A 8 -6.55 4.70 -10.87
CA ARG A 8 -6.48 6.13 -10.49
C ARG A 8 -5.21 6.52 -9.75
N SER A 9 -4.57 5.57 -9.06
CA SER A 9 -3.35 5.81 -8.28
C SER A 9 -2.10 5.29 -8.99
N ILE A 10 -1.89 3.97 -8.96
CA ILE A 10 -0.68 3.29 -9.45
C ILE A 10 -0.52 3.47 -10.95
N ASP A 11 -1.54 3.14 -11.74
CA ASP A 11 -1.39 3.17 -13.21
C ASP A 11 -1.25 4.61 -13.70
N ARG A 12 -1.92 5.57 -13.04
CA ARG A 12 -1.77 7.01 -13.32
C ARG A 12 -0.37 7.51 -12.98
N LEU A 13 0.20 7.10 -11.85
CA LEU A 13 1.59 7.42 -11.50
C LEU A 13 2.55 6.84 -12.55
N LEU A 14 2.33 5.60 -12.98
CA LEU A 14 3.20 4.95 -13.95
C LEU A 14 3.07 5.51 -15.38
N SER A 15 1.90 5.99 -15.78
CA SER A 15 1.64 6.44 -17.15
C SER A 15 1.79 7.95 -17.34
N ALA A 16 1.53 8.74 -16.31
CA ALA A 16 1.51 10.20 -16.39
C ALA A 16 2.50 10.87 -15.43
N ASP A 17 3.26 10.11 -14.64
CA ASP A 17 4.22 10.64 -13.64
C ASP A 17 3.56 11.57 -12.60
N VAL A 18 2.24 11.42 -12.41
CA VAL A 18 1.45 12.20 -11.44
C VAL A 18 1.19 11.38 -10.19
N PHE A 19 1.68 11.87 -9.05
CA PHE A 19 1.31 11.34 -7.74
C PHE A 19 0.05 12.03 -7.22
N ASP A 20 -1.06 11.30 -7.17
CA ASP A 20 -2.32 11.77 -6.62
C ASP A 20 -2.51 11.23 -5.20
N VAL A 21 -2.22 12.07 -4.19
CA VAL A 21 -2.29 11.70 -2.77
C VAL A 21 -3.67 11.15 -2.40
N SER A 22 -4.75 11.77 -2.89
CA SER A 22 -6.12 11.35 -2.59
C SER A 22 -6.43 9.98 -3.19
N ALA A 23 -5.92 9.70 -4.39
CA ALA A 23 -6.08 8.37 -5.01
C ALA A 23 -5.30 7.28 -4.25
N PHE A 24 -4.07 7.58 -3.80
CA PHE A 24 -3.27 6.65 -2.99
C PHE A 24 -3.87 6.43 -1.60
N GLU A 25 -4.45 7.46 -0.98
CA GLU A 25 -5.17 7.33 0.28
C GLU A 25 -6.42 6.46 0.14
N ALA A 26 -7.22 6.68 -0.92
CA ALA A 26 -8.39 5.85 -1.20
C ALA A 26 -8.01 4.38 -1.46
N LEU A 27 -6.91 4.13 -2.17
CA LEU A 27 -6.36 2.79 -2.35
C LEU A 27 -5.95 2.17 -0.99
N LYS A 28 -5.18 2.89 -0.18
CA LYS A 28 -4.72 2.45 1.14
C LYS A 28 -5.88 2.09 2.06
N GLU A 29 -6.89 2.96 2.17
CA GLU A 29 -8.07 2.72 2.99
C GLU A 29 -8.88 1.52 2.50
N HIS A 30 -9.01 1.34 1.19
CA HIS A 30 -9.68 0.16 0.64
C HIS A 30 -8.93 -1.14 0.98
N LEU A 31 -7.59 -1.13 0.88
CA LEU A 31 -6.76 -2.27 1.21
C LEU A 31 -6.83 -2.61 2.71
N TRP A 32 -6.87 -1.60 3.59
CA TRP A 32 -7.08 -1.83 5.02
C TRP A 32 -8.43 -2.45 5.33
N ARG A 33 -9.53 -1.94 4.76
CA ARG A 33 -10.87 -2.53 4.96
C ARG A 33 -10.93 -3.97 4.47
N LYS A 34 -10.23 -4.28 3.38
CA LYS A 34 -10.11 -5.65 2.89
C LYS A 34 -9.27 -6.50 3.85
N ALA A 35 -8.13 -5.99 4.31
CA ALA A 35 -7.26 -6.66 5.27
C ALA A 35 -7.97 -7.02 6.59
N GLU A 36 -8.76 -6.09 7.14
CA GLU A 36 -9.55 -6.31 8.36
C GLU A 36 -10.60 -7.41 8.17
N GLY A 37 -11.21 -7.50 6.99
CA GLY A 37 -12.13 -8.59 6.66
C GLY A 37 -11.45 -9.96 6.55
N LEU A 38 -10.13 -9.99 6.31
CA LEU A 38 -9.36 -11.23 6.14
C LEU A 38 -8.77 -11.76 7.45
N GLN A 39 -8.99 -11.09 8.59
CA GLN A 39 -8.38 -11.45 9.87
C GLN A 39 -8.79 -12.86 10.36
N GLN A 40 -9.96 -13.34 9.93
CA GLN A 40 -10.46 -14.69 10.22
C GLN A 40 -10.31 -15.64 9.02
N GLU A 41 -9.72 -15.17 7.92
CA GLU A 41 -9.52 -15.95 6.71
C GLU A 41 -8.08 -16.49 6.65
N TYR A 42 -7.95 -17.77 6.30
CA TYR A 42 -6.63 -18.41 6.12
C TYR A 42 -5.93 -18.03 4.80
N CYS A 43 -6.61 -17.27 3.94
CA CYS A 43 -6.09 -16.92 2.61
C CYS A 43 -6.26 -15.43 2.32
N ILE A 44 -5.24 -14.85 1.70
CA ILE A 44 -5.25 -13.45 1.27
C ILE A 44 -5.36 -13.42 -0.25
N SER A 45 -6.22 -12.54 -0.76
CA SER A 45 -6.37 -12.36 -2.21
C SER A 45 -5.04 -11.94 -2.85
N LYS A 46 -4.60 -12.68 -3.87
CA LYS A 46 -3.42 -12.34 -4.67
C LYS A 46 -3.49 -10.94 -5.26
N GLN A 47 -4.70 -10.44 -5.57
CA GLN A 47 -4.89 -9.10 -6.10
C GLN A 47 -4.55 -8.00 -5.07
N ILE A 48 -4.78 -8.26 -3.77
CA ILE A 48 -4.40 -7.34 -2.68
C ILE A 48 -2.88 -7.31 -2.56
N LEU A 49 -2.24 -8.49 -2.49
CA LEU A 49 -0.78 -8.62 -2.41
C LEU A 49 -0.09 -7.94 -3.59
N LEU A 50 -0.60 -8.17 -4.80
CA LEU A 50 -0.11 -7.52 -6.01
C LEU A 50 -0.28 -6.00 -5.94
N SER A 51 -1.45 -5.50 -5.50
CA SER A 51 -1.69 -4.05 -5.41
C SER A 51 -0.74 -3.36 -4.43
N LEU A 52 -0.43 -3.99 -3.29
CA LEU A 52 0.53 -3.47 -2.32
C LEU A 52 1.95 -3.42 -2.89
N ARG A 53 2.41 -4.52 -3.50
CA ARG A 53 3.73 -4.59 -4.12
C ARG A 53 3.86 -3.61 -5.29
N SER A 54 2.83 -3.51 -6.13
CA SER A 54 2.81 -2.57 -7.25
C SER A 54 2.80 -1.11 -6.78
N ALA A 55 2.07 -0.78 -5.70
CA ALA A 55 2.07 0.57 -5.14
C ALA A 55 3.48 0.97 -4.65
N SER A 56 4.10 0.16 -3.78
CA SER A 56 5.45 0.45 -3.30
C SER A 56 6.45 0.53 -4.46
N GLY A 57 6.43 -0.44 -5.37
CA GLY A 57 7.35 -0.49 -6.51
C GLY A 57 7.22 0.71 -7.45
N ALA A 58 5.99 1.14 -7.76
CA ALA A 58 5.74 2.31 -8.60
C ALA A 58 6.27 3.60 -7.95
N ILE A 59 6.02 3.78 -6.65
CA ILE A 59 6.49 4.97 -5.91
C ILE A 59 8.02 4.98 -5.85
N ARG A 60 8.64 3.86 -5.47
CA ARG A 60 10.11 3.76 -5.38
C ARG A 60 10.77 4.02 -6.73
N SER A 61 10.30 3.37 -7.78
CA SER A 61 10.84 3.57 -9.13
C SER A 61 10.73 5.04 -9.55
N ARG A 62 9.57 5.67 -9.35
CA ARG A 62 9.32 7.05 -9.80
C ARG A 62 10.04 8.10 -8.95
N ALA A 63 10.25 7.83 -7.66
CA ALA A 63 11.01 8.68 -6.74
C ALA A 63 12.49 8.83 -7.11
N GLU A 64 13.04 7.90 -7.90
CA GLU A 64 14.43 8.00 -8.38
C GLU A 64 14.64 9.24 -9.25
N TYR A 65 13.65 9.59 -10.09
CA TYR A 65 13.77 10.67 -11.07
C TYR A 65 12.75 11.81 -10.91
N LEU A 66 11.69 11.65 -10.10
CA LEU A 66 10.69 12.69 -9.84
C LEU A 66 10.77 13.18 -8.39
N THR A 67 11.16 14.44 -8.21
CA THR A 67 11.23 15.07 -6.88
C THR A 67 9.88 15.06 -6.17
N SER A 68 8.79 15.35 -6.88
CA SER A 68 7.42 15.34 -6.35
C SER A 68 7.00 13.97 -5.80
N VAL A 69 7.49 12.88 -6.40
CA VAL A 69 7.23 11.51 -5.90
C VAL A 69 8.20 11.15 -4.78
N ARG A 70 9.44 11.64 -4.83
CA ARG A 70 10.44 11.43 -3.78
C ARG A 70 10.00 11.99 -2.43
N GLU A 71 9.34 13.15 -2.41
CA GLU A 71 8.72 13.71 -1.21
C GLU A 71 7.64 12.79 -0.59
N GLN A 72 7.07 11.90 -1.42
CA GLN A 72 6.03 10.95 -1.04
C GLN A 72 6.58 9.53 -0.79
N ILE A 73 7.91 9.34 -0.70
CA ILE A 73 8.53 8.01 -0.54
C ILE A 73 8.03 7.25 0.71
N HIS A 74 7.59 7.98 1.73
CA HIS A 74 6.98 7.40 2.93
C HIS A 74 5.76 6.53 2.63
N TRP A 75 5.00 6.83 1.56
CA TRP A 75 3.88 5.98 1.11
C TRP A 75 4.33 4.59 0.67
N ALA A 76 5.51 4.46 0.04
CA ALA A 76 6.05 3.15 -0.31
C ALA A 76 6.30 2.29 0.94
N HIS A 77 6.85 2.92 1.99
CA HIS A 77 7.10 2.28 3.27
C HIS A 77 5.79 1.87 3.95
N GLU A 78 4.75 2.71 3.87
CA GLU A 78 3.42 2.38 4.41
C GLU A 78 2.78 1.17 3.72
N PHE A 79 2.90 1.03 2.40
CA PHE A 79 2.39 -0.14 1.68
C PHE A 79 3.19 -1.42 1.98
N GLU A 80 4.51 -1.31 2.17
CA GLU A 80 5.35 -2.43 2.63
C GLU A 80 4.98 -2.86 4.05
N LEU A 81 4.82 -1.91 4.96
CA LEU A 81 4.41 -2.19 6.33
C LEU A 81 3.02 -2.85 6.39
N MET A 82 2.09 -2.43 5.53
CA MET A 82 0.78 -3.08 5.42
C MET A 82 0.91 -4.53 4.94
N LEU A 83 1.78 -4.78 3.95
CA LEU A 83 2.04 -6.13 3.47
C LEU A 83 2.63 -7.02 4.56
N ASP A 84 3.62 -6.52 5.31
CA ASP A 84 4.25 -7.27 6.40
C ASP A 84 3.24 -7.60 7.51
N ARG A 85 2.30 -6.70 7.80
CA ARG A 85 1.20 -6.94 8.74
C ARG A 85 0.24 -8.00 8.24
N LEU A 86 -0.17 -7.90 6.98
CA LEU A 86 -1.03 -8.90 6.36
C LEU A 86 -0.41 -10.30 6.40
N ILE A 87 0.89 -10.40 6.13
CA ILE A 87 1.64 -11.67 6.23
C ILE A 87 1.66 -12.19 7.68
N ALA A 88 1.80 -11.30 8.66
CA ALA A 88 1.78 -11.63 10.08
C ALA A 88 0.38 -11.89 10.66
N GLY A 89 -0.69 -11.68 9.89
CA GLY A 89 -2.07 -11.77 10.39
C GLY A 89 -2.49 -10.59 11.29
N GLU A 90 -1.77 -9.47 11.22
CA GLU A 90 -2.01 -8.27 12.03
C GLU A 90 -2.90 -7.25 11.29
N THR A 91 -3.66 -6.48 12.06
CA THR A 91 -4.52 -5.38 11.59
C THR A 91 -3.89 -4.01 11.75
N ARG A 92 -4.65 -2.99 11.36
CA ARG A 92 -4.31 -1.59 11.58
C ARG A 92 -4.17 -1.28 13.08
N LEU A 93 -5.00 -1.91 13.92
CA LEU A 93 -5.12 -1.64 15.36
C LEU A 93 -4.11 -2.40 16.23
N ASP A 94 -3.52 -3.49 15.72
CA ASP A 94 -2.56 -4.30 16.48
C ASP A 94 -1.22 -3.59 16.72
N ARG A 95 -1.00 -2.41 16.12
CA ARG A 95 0.20 -1.61 16.36
C ARG A 95 0.08 -0.84 17.67
N GLN A 96 0.89 -1.21 18.67
CA GLN A 96 1.28 -0.29 19.74
C GLN A 96 2.51 0.53 19.29
N PRO A 97 2.43 1.87 19.22
CA PRO A 97 3.61 2.69 18.94
C PRO A 97 4.66 2.49 20.05
N GLY A 98 5.89 2.15 19.66
CA GLY A 98 7.04 1.99 20.57
C GLY A 98 7.47 0.55 20.87
N VAL A 99 6.76 -0.47 20.39
CA VAL A 99 7.18 -1.88 20.55
C VAL A 99 7.90 -2.34 19.28
N PRO A 100 9.23 -2.56 19.32
CA PRO A 100 9.94 -3.15 18.20
C PRO A 100 9.51 -4.60 18.02
N ARG A 101 9.28 -5.01 16.77
CA ARG A 101 9.07 -6.43 16.44
C ARG A 101 10.39 -7.17 16.62
N ILE A 102 10.39 -8.20 17.46
CA ILE A 102 11.48 -9.18 17.49
C ILE A 102 11.16 -10.19 16.38
N THR A 103 11.91 -10.12 15.29
CA THR A 103 11.94 -11.15 14.23
C THR A 103 13.01 -12.18 14.50
#